data_AF-A0AAV8Q2V6-F1
#
_entry.id   AF-A0AAV8Q2V6-F1
#
_cell.length_a   1.000
_cell.length_b   1.000
_cell.length_c   1.000
_cell.angle_alpha   90.00
_cell.angle_beta   90.00
_cell.angle_gamma   90.00
#
_symmetry.space_group_name_H-M   'P 1'
#
loop_
_entity.id
_entity.type
_entity.pdbx_description
1 polymer ?
#
loop_
_entity_poly.entity_id
_entity_poly.type
_entity_poly.pdbx_seq_one_letter_code
_entity_poly.pdbx_strand_id
1 'polypeptide(L)'
;MPEVGAIGDANSVVIIAKIYKMMGERGDLNNLREQIDSIFSPALSRQYWQFYDSLLSLHFKYNDVDAAAELMLDLYRRTRSLNSSSVLPPVKSNGSQTQCFLQVGSSNLRTGSRIIIDSLNLKNDFLVAAKSQPELILLVDGKLLPSSKAIAKLINGYVKERNVDKLSNFLINVQKEAGIVEADLCSDVLHACIMLRWLDTAHDILDDLELAKIPVGANPYASLLNAYLKENMWEESKVLVNQMKKVGFVVSVCNEHGESTCVVENTAANHLDKRTSNLVKKSDMLQFLELEDREYNFGNRLVYEFNSSILFFCKAKMIEDALKTLKQMRQRNVQPTVLTFSYLVDGYSSLGMYRDITILWGEMRRQMEYGMLAADRDLFDCLLWNFLRGGYFERAMEIINYMLKHNMYVDKWKYRREFLKYHKNLYCSLKASDCRTDAQNRRLEYVRAFRKWSGIDR
;
A
#
# COMPACT_ATOMS: atom_id res chain seq x y z
N MET A 1 -30.74 -23.85 -6.22
CA MET A 1 -30.94 -22.87 -5.14
C MET A 1 -29.59 -22.64 -4.49
N PRO A 2 -29.13 -21.40 -4.23
CA PRO A 2 -27.91 -21.22 -3.45
C PRO A 2 -28.16 -21.80 -2.05
N GLU A 3 -27.34 -22.77 -1.65
CA GLU A 3 -27.41 -23.37 -0.32
C GLU A 3 -27.11 -22.29 0.72
N VAL A 4 -28.10 -21.96 1.54
CA VAL A 4 -27.95 -21.11 2.71
C VAL A 4 -27.18 -21.92 3.75
N GLY A 5 -25.88 -21.66 3.87
CA GLY A 5 -24.95 -22.62 4.48
C GLY A 5 -24.45 -22.30 5.88
N ALA A 6 -24.42 -21.03 6.31
CA ALA A 6 -23.88 -20.71 7.64
C ALA A 6 -24.40 -19.38 8.17
N ILE A 7 -24.73 -19.35 9.46
CA ILE A 7 -24.94 -18.12 10.23
C ILE A 7 -23.55 -17.68 10.73
N GLY A 8 -23.08 -16.52 10.27
CA GLY A 8 -21.81 -15.91 10.65
C GLY A 8 -22.01 -14.84 11.73
N ASP A 9 -21.04 -14.76 12.65
CA ASP A 9 -20.93 -13.73 13.68
C ASP A 9 -19.97 -12.60 13.25
N ALA A 10 -19.72 -11.60 14.12
CA ALA A 10 -18.74 -10.54 13.84
C ALA A 10 -17.33 -11.10 13.56
N ASN A 11 -16.94 -12.22 14.18
CA ASN A 11 -15.65 -12.85 13.91
C ASN A 11 -15.54 -13.35 12.47
N SER A 12 -16.63 -13.91 11.94
CA SER A 12 -16.70 -14.35 10.55
C SER A 12 -16.41 -13.19 9.59
N VAL A 13 -16.98 -12.01 9.84
CA VAL A 13 -16.71 -10.79 9.07
C VAL A 13 -15.26 -10.36 9.17
N VAL A 14 -14.69 -10.36 10.38
CA VAL A 14 -13.29 -9.99 10.61
C VAL A 14 -12.31 -10.95 9.93
N ILE A 15 -12.59 -12.25 9.96
CA ILE A 15 -11.78 -13.27 9.28
C ILE A 15 -11.84 -13.05 7.76
N ILE A 16 -13.03 -12.82 7.21
CA ILE A 16 -13.21 -12.52 5.78
C ILE A 16 -12.45 -11.25 5.40
N ALA A 17 -12.50 -10.21 6.23
CA ALA A 17 -11.74 -8.98 6.03
C ALA A 17 -10.24 -9.23 5.94
N LYS A 18 -9.70 -10.07 6.84
CA LYS A 18 -8.28 -10.46 6.83
C LYS A 18 -7.91 -11.27 5.60
N ILE A 19 -8.78 -12.18 5.15
CA ILE A 19 -8.57 -12.94 3.91
C ILE A 19 -8.52 -11.99 2.72
N TYR A 20 -9.48 -11.08 2.58
CA TYR A 20 -9.46 -10.09 1.50
C TYR A 20 -8.25 -9.16 1.58
N LYS A 21 -7.82 -8.77 2.79
CA LYS A 21 -6.55 -8.04 2.99
C LYS A 21 -5.34 -8.83 2.46
N MET A 22 -5.25 -10.12 2.78
CA MET A 22 -4.16 -11.00 2.29
C MET A 22 -4.20 -11.16 0.77
N MET A 23 -5.39 -11.30 0.20
CA MET A 23 -5.59 -11.45 -1.25
C MET A 23 -5.44 -10.14 -2.03
N GLY A 24 -5.59 -8.97 -1.37
CA GLY A 24 -5.61 -7.67 -2.03
C GLY A 24 -6.95 -7.30 -2.69
N GLU A 25 -8.03 -8.00 -2.34
CA GLU A 25 -9.34 -7.83 -2.96
C GLU A 25 -10.12 -6.65 -2.34
N ARG A 26 -9.70 -5.43 -2.67
CA ARG A 26 -10.28 -4.19 -2.12
C ARG A 26 -11.76 -3.99 -2.49
N GLY A 27 -12.13 -4.29 -3.74
CA GLY A 27 -13.50 -4.09 -4.23
C GLY A 27 -14.53 -4.93 -3.48
N ASP A 28 -14.22 -6.21 -3.27
CA ASP A 28 -15.09 -7.11 -2.51
C ASP A 28 -15.18 -6.70 -1.03
N LEU A 29 -14.09 -6.15 -0.45
CA LEU A 29 -14.10 -5.63 0.92
C LEU A 29 -14.94 -4.35 1.06
N ASN A 30 -14.95 -3.48 0.05
CA ASN A 30 -15.82 -2.30 0.00
C ASN A 30 -17.30 -2.69 -0.14
N ASN A 31 -17.62 -3.68 -0.97
CA ASN A 31 -18.99 -4.19 -1.07
C ASN A 31 -19.47 -4.75 0.28
N LEU A 32 -18.57 -5.42 1.01
CA LEU A 32 -18.85 -5.90 2.36
C LEU A 32 -19.06 -4.73 3.35
N ARG A 33 -18.34 -3.60 3.21
CA ARG A 33 -18.58 -2.38 4.01
C ARG A 33 -20.00 -1.86 3.83
N GLU A 34 -20.46 -1.68 2.59
CA GLU A 34 -21.81 -1.15 2.31
C GLU A 34 -22.90 -2.02 2.97
N GLN A 35 -22.70 -3.33 2.94
CA GLN A 35 -23.57 -4.32 3.57
C GLN A 35 -23.54 -4.22 5.11
N ILE A 36 -22.36 -4.13 5.73
CA ILE A 36 -22.22 -3.99 7.19
C ILE A 36 -22.81 -2.66 7.67
N ASP A 37 -22.55 -1.58 6.95
CA ASP A 37 -22.98 -0.23 7.31
C ASP A 37 -24.51 -0.09 7.31
N SER A 38 -25.21 -0.85 6.47
CA SER A 38 -26.68 -0.88 6.42
C SER A 38 -27.34 -1.47 7.67
N ILE A 39 -26.60 -2.23 8.50
CA ILE A 39 -27.12 -2.98 9.65
C ILE A 39 -26.72 -2.32 11.00
N PHE A 40 -25.90 -1.28 10.92
CA PHE A 40 -25.07 -0.85 12.04
C PHE A 40 -25.85 -0.13 13.16
N SER A 41 -25.61 -0.57 14.40
CA SER A 41 -26.00 0.10 15.65
C SER A 41 -24.75 0.59 16.41
N PRO A 42 -24.78 1.75 17.09
CA PRO A 42 -23.73 2.25 17.98
C PRO A 42 -22.99 1.23 18.85
N ALA A 43 -23.69 0.20 19.34
CA ALA A 43 -23.15 -0.82 20.23
C ALA A 43 -22.21 -1.83 19.54
N LEU A 44 -22.27 -1.93 18.19
CA LEU A 44 -21.53 -2.91 17.38
C LEU A 44 -20.13 -2.41 16.94
N SER A 45 -19.82 -1.13 17.14
CA SER A 45 -18.55 -0.51 16.71
C SER A 45 -17.30 -1.21 17.26
N ARG A 46 -17.37 -1.74 18.47
CA ARG A 46 -16.23 -2.41 19.13
C ARG A 46 -15.80 -3.70 18.47
N GLN A 47 -16.66 -4.35 17.70
CA GLN A 47 -16.36 -5.68 17.15
C GLN A 47 -15.80 -5.62 15.72
N TYR A 48 -16.01 -4.51 15.01
CA TYR A 48 -15.61 -4.34 13.61
C TYR A 48 -14.35 -3.46 13.42
N TRP A 49 -13.66 -3.05 14.49
CA TRP A 49 -12.43 -2.25 14.34
C TRP A 49 -11.38 -2.95 13.47
N GLN A 50 -11.25 -4.28 13.59
CA GLN A 50 -10.32 -5.09 12.78
C GLN A 50 -10.73 -5.12 11.29
N PHE A 51 -12.03 -5.02 11.00
CA PHE A 51 -12.54 -4.92 9.64
C PHE A 51 -12.11 -3.59 9.03
N TYR A 52 -12.38 -2.47 9.71
CA TYR A 52 -11.99 -1.15 9.21
C TYR A 52 -10.46 -0.98 9.14
N ASP A 53 -9.71 -1.56 10.08
CA ASP A 53 -8.23 -1.54 10.06
C ASP A 53 -7.71 -2.29 8.83
N SER A 54 -8.32 -3.43 8.49
CA SER A 54 -8.00 -4.19 7.28
C SER A 54 -8.33 -3.41 6.01
N LEU A 55 -9.48 -2.72 5.98
CA LEU A 55 -9.90 -1.92 4.85
C LEU A 55 -8.98 -0.71 4.63
N LEU A 56 -8.69 0.03 5.70
CA LEU A 56 -7.80 1.18 5.65
C LEU A 56 -6.37 0.77 5.26
N SER A 57 -5.90 -0.39 5.75
CA SER A 57 -4.64 -0.98 5.31
C SER A 57 -4.61 -1.29 3.82
N LEU A 58 -5.71 -1.77 3.23
CA LEU A 58 -5.81 -1.99 1.79
C LEU A 58 -5.81 -0.67 1.01
N HIS A 59 -6.54 0.36 1.46
CA HIS A 59 -6.50 1.67 0.80
C HIS A 59 -5.07 2.22 0.73
N PHE A 60 -4.34 2.19 1.84
CA PHE A 60 -2.93 2.61 1.83
C PHE A 60 -2.03 1.69 1.00
N LYS A 61 -2.25 0.36 1.01
CA LYS A 61 -1.47 -0.59 0.17
C LYS A 61 -1.60 -0.29 -1.33
N TYR A 62 -2.79 0.14 -1.76
CA TYR A 62 -3.06 0.50 -3.15
C TYR A 62 -2.86 1.99 -3.44
N ASN A 63 -2.34 2.76 -2.47
CA ASN A 63 -2.18 4.21 -2.55
C ASN A 63 -3.47 4.94 -2.99
N ASP A 64 -4.61 4.49 -2.48
CA ASP A 64 -5.89 5.16 -2.66
C ASP A 64 -6.13 6.09 -1.46
N VAL A 65 -5.41 7.20 -1.46
CA VAL A 65 -5.39 8.17 -0.36
C VAL A 65 -6.75 8.83 -0.18
N ASP A 66 -7.46 9.11 -1.28
CA ASP A 66 -8.79 9.72 -1.25
C ASP A 66 -9.83 8.79 -0.60
N ALA A 67 -9.86 7.51 -0.97
CA ALA A 67 -10.78 6.57 -0.33
C ALA A 67 -10.42 6.31 1.15
N ALA A 68 -9.13 6.36 1.51
CA ALA A 68 -8.70 6.33 2.91
C ALA A 68 -9.20 7.56 3.69
N ALA A 69 -9.08 8.76 3.12
CA ALA A 69 -9.55 10.01 3.71
C ALA A 69 -11.07 9.97 3.94
N GLU A 70 -11.84 9.54 2.95
CA GLU A 70 -13.30 9.42 3.08
C GLU A 70 -13.72 8.40 4.14
N LEU A 71 -13.03 7.25 4.21
CA LEU A 71 -13.27 6.27 5.26
C LEU A 71 -12.98 6.85 6.65
N MET A 72 -11.87 7.57 6.82
CA MET A 72 -11.54 8.23 8.09
C MET A 72 -12.58 9.28 8.47
N LEU A 73 -13.00 10.14 7.53
CA LEU A 73 -14.03 11.15 7.76
C LEU A 73 -15.37 10.53 8.18
N ASP A 74 -15.75 9.42 7.55
CA ASP A 74 -16.95 8.66 7.93
C ASP A 74 -16.86 8.14 9.38
N LEU A 75 -15.69 7.66 9.82
CA LEU A 75 -15.46 7.25 11.21
C LEU A 75 -15.61 8.43 12.20
N TYR A 76 -15.11 9.62 11.85
CA TYR A 76 -15.32 10.84 12.67
C TYR A 76 -16.79 11.26 12.72
N ARG A 77 -17.49 11.27 11.58
CA ARG A 77 -18.93 11.60 11.52
C ARG A 77 -19.77 10.69 12.40
N ARG A 78 -19.50 9.37 12.36
CA ARG A 78 -20.17 8.38 13.22
C ARG A 78 -19.90 8.63 14.70
N THR A 79 -18.69 9.05 15.05
CA THR A 79 -18.33 9.41 16.43
C THR A 79 -19.11 10.63 16.94
N ARG A 80 -19.33 11.63 16.10
CA ARG A 80 -20.12 12.82 16.43
C ARG A 80 -21.59 12.50 16.69
N SER A 81 -22.21 11.67 15.85
CA SER A 81 -23.61 11.26 16.00
C SER A 81 -23.90 10.57 17.34
N LEU A 82 -22.90 9.89 17.92
CA LEU A 82 -23.01 9.27 19.23
C LEU A 82 -23.07 10.31 20.36
N ASN A 83 -22.27 11.38 20.25
CA ASN A 83 -22.18 12.44 21.26
C ASN A 83 -23.43 13.33 21.31
N SER A 84 -24.13 13.52 20.19
CA SER A 84 -25.37 14.30 20.13
C SER A 84 -26.61 13.55 20.62
N SER A 85 -26.50 12.23 20.90
CA SER A 85 -27.61 11.33 21.21
C SER A 85 -27.83 11.06 22.70
N SER A 86 -27.55 12.02 23.59
CA SER A 86 -27.90 11.88 25.02
C SER A 86 -29.42 11.97 25.29
N VAL A 87 -30.23 12.32 24.28
CA VAL A 87 -31.69 12.19 24.31
C VAL A 87 -32.18 11.78 22.92
N LEU A 88 -32.57 10.51 22.74
CA LEU A 88 -33.51 10.14 21.68
C LEU A 88 -34.68 9.36 22.31
N PRO A 89 -35.93 9.63 21.90
CA PRO A 89 -37.08 8.81 22.27
C PRO A 89 -36.88 7.40 21.69
N PRO A 90 -37.62 6.38 22.17
CA PRO A 90 -37.55 5.04 21.62
C PRO A 90 -37.86 5.12 20.12
N VAL A 91 -36.88 4.79 19.28
CA VAL A 91 -37.07 4.67 17.83
C VAL A 91 -38.17 3.63 17.65
N LYS A 92 -39.30 4.05 17.08
CA LYS A 92 -40.36 3.14 16.67
C LYS A 92 -39.74 2.11 15.71
N SER A 93 -39.76 0.87 16.15
CA SER A 93 -39.35 -0.32 15.40
C SER A 93 -40.25 -0.51 14.17
N ASN A 94 -39.92 0.16 13.07
CA ASN A 94 -40.43 -0.23 11.75
C ASN A 94 -39.39 -1.14 11.12
N GLY A 95 -39.55 -2.45 11.35
CA GLY A 95 -38.94 -3.54 10.58
C GLY A 95 -37.45 -3.44 10.30
N SER A 96 -36.60 -3.44 11.33
CA SER A 96 -35.14 -3.51 11.17
C SER A 96 -34.75 -4.81 10.47
N GLN A 97 -34.06 -4.73 9.33
CA GLN A 97 -33.35 -5.88 8.75
C GLN A 97 -32.31 -6.35 9.76
N THR A 98 -32.55 -7.49 10.41
CA THR A 98 -31.67 -8.09 11.42
C THR A 98 -30.61 -9.01 10.80
N GLN A 99 -30.63 -9.18 9.47
CA GLN A 99 -29.82 -10.16 8.75
C GLN A 99 -29.18 -9.58 7.49
N CYS A 100 -27.86 -9.74 7.36
CA CYS A 100 -27.11 -9.49 6.13
C CYS A 100 -26.91 -10.79 5.34
N PHE A 101 -26.90 -10.72 4.01
CA PHE A 101 -26.42 -11.82 3.18
C PHE A 101 -25.05 -11.48 2.61
N LEU A 102 -24.01 -12.14 3.11
CA LEU A 102 -22.66 -12.01 2.60
C LEU A 102 -22.35 -13.11 1.59
N GLN A 103 -21.99 -12.74 0.36
CA GLN A 103 -21.51 -13.70 -0.63
C GLN A 103 -20.06 -14.09 -0.31
N VAL A 104 -19.80 -15.39 -0.19
CA VAL A 104 -18.45 -15.92 -0.01
C VAL A 104 -17.82 -16.14 -1.39
N GLY A 105 -16.73 -15.43 -1.66
CA GLY A 105 -16.00 -15.46 -2.93
C GLY A 105 -16.23 -14.19 -3.76
N SER A 106 -15.72 -14.19 -5.00
CA SER A 106 -15.81 -13.01 -5.87
C SER A 106 -17.27 -12.65 -6.15
N SER A 107 -17.56 -11.35 -6.17
CA SER A 107 -18.81 -10.76 -6.64
C SER A 107 -19.19 -11.18 -8.08
N ASN A 108 -18.24 -11.67 -8.87
CA ASN A 108 -18.47 -12.16 -10.24
C ASN A 108 -19.06 -13.59 -10.31
N LEU A 109 -19.17 -14.30 -9.19
CA LEU A 109 -19.73 -15.64 -9.16
C LEU A 109 -21.27 -15.58 -9.31
N ARG A 110 -21.80 -16.19 -10.37
CA ARG A 110 -23.26 -16.30 -10.62
C ARG A 110 -24.00 -17.13 -9.57
N THR A 111 -23.31 -18.07 -8.92
CA THR A 111 -23.82 -18.93 -7.84
C THR A 111 -22.75 -19.08 -6.77
N GLY A 112 -22.75 -18.20 -5.77
CA GLY A 112 -21.86 -18.28 -4.61
C GLY A 112 -22.61 -18.69 -3.33
N SER A 113 -21.93 -19.38 -2.43
CA SER A 113 -22.44 -19.67 -1.08
C SER A 113 -22.63 -18.35 -0.32
N ARG A 114 -23.73 -18.23 0.45
CA ARG A 114 -24.04 -17.03 1.23
C ARG A 114 -23.95 -17.33 2.73
N ILE A 115 -23.28 -16.44 3.45
CA ILE A 115 -23.28 -16.40 4.92
C ILE A 115 -24.34 -15.39 5.35
N ILE A 116 -25.15 -15.76 6.35
CA ILE A 116 -26.11 -14.85 6.96
C ILE A 116 -25.46 -14.24 8.20
N ILE A 117 -25.32 -12.91 8.26
CA ILE A 117 -24.84 -12.22 9.45
C ILE A 117 -26.06 -11.75 10.25
N ASP A 118 -26.29 -12.30 11.43
CA ASP A 118 -27.41 -11.93 12.28
C ASP A 118 -26.99 -10.94 13.37
N SER A 119 -27.59 -9.75 13.37
CA SER A 119 -27.29 -8.66 14.31
C SER A 119 -27.74 -8.93 15.74
N LEU A 120 -28.52 -9.99 15.99
CA LEU A 120 -29.05 -10.35 17.31
C LEU A 120 -28.24 -11.44 18.04
N ASN A 121 -27.43 -12.22 17.32
CA ASN A 121 -26.67 -13.36 17.87
C ASN A 121 -25.21 -13.05 18.24
N LEU A 122 -24.85 -11.76 18.36
CA LEU A 122 -23.50 -11.30 18.71
C LEU A 122 -23.20 -11.51 20.20
N LYS A 123 -23.01 -12.77 20.60
CA LYS A 123 -22.46 -13.10 21.93
C LYS A 123 -20.97 -12.72 21.97
N ASN A 124 -20.59 -12.01 23.03
CA ASN A 124 -19.28 -11.38 23.25
C ASN A 124 -18.08 -12.33 23.42
N ASP A 125 -18.22 -13.64 23.20
CA ASP A 125 -17.43 -14.60 23.97
C ASP A 125 -16.21 -15.18 23.26
N PHE A 126 -15.96 -14.87 21.98
CA PHE A 126 -14.76 -15.36 21.30
C PHE A 126 -14.15 -14.28 20.40
N LEU A 127 -13.59 -13.22 21.00
CA LEU A 127 -12.62 -12.40 20.29
C LEU A 127 -11.44 -13.30 19.92
N VAL A 128 -11.23 -13.56 18.63
CA VAL A 128 -10.01 -14.22 18.16
C VAL A 128 -8.84 -13.39 18.70
N ALA A 129 -8.19 -13.92 19.74
CA ALA A 129 -6.95 -13.42 20.32
C ALA A 129 -5.78 -13.66 19.36
N ALA A 130 -5.97 -13.37 18.07
CA ALA A 130 -4.87 -13.22 17.14
C ALA A 130 -4.23 -11.88 17.50
N LYS A 131 -3.11 -11.96 18.23
CA LYS A 131 -1.98 -11.04 18.45
C LYS A 131 -1.79 -9.84 17.48
N SER A 132 -2.85 -9.16 17.10
CA SER A 132 -2.87 -8.04 16.17
C SER A 132 -3.18 -6.83 17.01
N GLN A 133 -2.15 -6.09 17.40
CA GLN A 133 -2.38 -4.78 17.99
C GLN A 133 -3.04 -3.87 16.94
N PRO A 134 -3.99 -3.01 17.32
CA PRO A 134 -4.56 -2.02 16.42
C PRO A 134 -3.44 -1.14 15.85
N GLU A 135 -3.33 -1.09 14.52
CA GLU A 135 -2.24 -0.38 13.84
C GLU A 135 -2.74 0.96 13.30
N LEU A 136 -3.92 0.97 12.66
CA LEU A 136 -4.48 2.15 11.98
C LEU A 136 -5.77 2.67 12.62
N ILE A 137 -6.49 1.85 13.39
CA ILE A 137 -7.74 2.25 14.04
C ILE A 137 -7.70 1.94 15.53
N LEU A 138 -7.97 2.96 16.34
CA LEU A 138 -8.02 2.88 17.78
C LEU A 138 -9.46 2.83 18.27
N LEU A 139 -9.67 2.11 19.37
CA LEU A 139 -10.92 2.09 20.11
C LEU A 139 -10.75 2.95 21.37
N VAL A 140 -11.29 4.18 21.36
CA VAL A 140 -11.23 5.12 22.48
C VAL A 140 -12.64 5.33 23.01
N ASP A 141 -12.90 4.99 24.27
CA ASP A 141 -14.22 5.09 24.92
C ASP A 141 -15.38 4.41 24.14
N GLY A 142 -15.07 3.36 23.38
CA GLY A 142 -16.05 2.66 22.53
C GLY A 142 -16.32 3.32 21.17
N LYS A 143 -15.57 4.36 20.81
CA LYS A 143 -15.59 5.01 19.51
C LYS A 143 -14.40 4.55 18.67
N LEU A 144 -14.62 4.45 17.37
CA LEU A 144 -13.57 4.13 16.40
C LEU A 144 -12.96 5.42 15.90
N LEU A 145 -11.67 5.60 16.15
CA LEU A 145 -10.91 6.76 15.68
C LEU A 145 -9.69 6.29 14.89
N PRO A 146 -9.32 6.97 13.80
CA PRO A 146 -8.03 6.77 13.16
C PRO A 146 -6.87 6.97 14.16
N SER A 147 -5.83 6.14 14.05
CA SER A 147 -4.61 6.31 14.86
C SER A 147 -3.73 7.43 14.29
N SER A 148 -2.84 8.00 15.10
CA SER A 148 -1.83 8.95 14.62
C SER A 148 -0.97 8.38 13.49
N LYS A 149 -0.76 7.05 13.47
CA LYS A 149 -0.07 6.35 12.37
C LYS A 149 -0.88 6.40 11.08
N ALA A 150 -2.20 6.21 11.16
CA ALA A 150 -3.06 6.27 9.99
C ALA A 150 -3.13 7.70 9.44
N ILE A 151 -3.26 8.69 10.31
CA ILE A 151 -3.24 10.11 9.93
C ILE A 151 -1.89 10.46 9.27
N ALA A 152 -0.77 10.02 9.85
CA ALA A 152 0.56 10.22 9.26
C ALA A 152 0.68 9.60 7.86
N LYS A 153 0.17 8.37 7.65
CA LYS A 153 0.11 7.75 6.32
C LYS A 153 -0.66 8.58 5.31
N LEU A 154 -1.79 9.16 5.73
CA LEU A 154 -2.63 10.00 4.88
C LEU A 154 -1.93 11.31 4.49
N ILE A 155 -1.36 12.02 5.47
CA ILE A 155 -0.59 13.25 5.25
C ILE A 155 0.52 12.98 4.25
N ASN A 156 1.33 11.94 4.49
CA ASN A 156 2.40 11.56 3.58
C ASN A 156 1.86 11.28 2.17
N GLY A 157 0.75 10.54 2.05
CA GLY A 157 0.10 10.28 0.77
C GLY A 157 -0.19 11.56 -0.01
N TYR A 158 -0.85 12.54 0.61
CA TYR A 158 -1.20 13.80 -0.04
C TYR A 158 0.00 14.71 -0.34
N VAL A 159 0.93 14.84 0.60
CA VAL A 159 2.16 15.65 0.41
C VAL A 159 2.98 15.09 -0.76
N LYS A 160 3.10 13.75 -0.85
CA LYS A 160 3.83 13.08 -1.93
C LYS A 160 3.16 13.24 -3.30
N GLU A 161 1.83 13.33 -3.33
CA GLU A 161 1.06 13.62 -4.54
C GLU A 161 1.01 15.11 -4.88
N ARG A 162 1.65 15.97 -4.08
CA ARG A 162 1.58 17.44 -4.17
C ARG A 162 0.14 17.97 -4.17
N ASN A 163 -0.73 17.29 -3.44
CA ASN A 163 -2.15 17.62 -3.37
C ASN A 163 -2.49 18.19 -1.99
N VAL A 164 -1.90 19.34 -1.69
CA VAL A 164 -2.04 20.01 -0.40
C VAL A 164 -3.48 20.49 -0.19
N ASP A 165 -4.15 20.96 -1.25
CA ASP A 165 -5.57 21.37 -1.20
C ASP A 165 -6.48 20.28 -0.62
N LYS A 166 -6.28 19.01 -1.02
CA LYS A 166 -7.07 17.89 -0.49
C LYS A 166 -6.72 17.58 0.95
N LEU A 167 -5.44 17.69 1.32
CA LEU A 167 -4.99 17.52 2.71
C LEU A 167 -5.62 18.60 3.61
N SER A 168 -5.56 19.87 3.20
CA SER A 168 -6.18 20.98 3.92
C SER A 168 -7.69 20.75 4.07
N ASN A 169 -8.38 20.37 2.99
CA ASN A 169 -9.81 20.07 3.04
C ASN A 169 -10.15 18.91 4.00
N PHE A 170 -9.32 17.86 4.03
CA PHE A 170 -9.46 16.77 4.98
C PHE A 170 -9.33 17.28 6.43
N LEU A 171 -8.29 18.05 6.75
CA LEU A 171 -8.06 18.61 8.09
C LEU A 171 -9.22 19.52 8.54
N ILE A 172 -9.68 20.40 7.65
CA ILE A 172 -10.83 21.29 7.87
C ILE A 172 -12.08 20.47 8.20
N ASN A 173 -12.34 19.40 7.47
CA ASN A 173 -13.51 18.54 7.69
C ASN A 173 -13.40 17.76 9.00
N VAL A 174 -12.21 17.22 9.33
CA VAL A 174 -11.98 16.56 10.62
C VAL A 174 -12.25 17.54 11.77
N GLN A 175 -11.71 18.76 11.72
CA GLN A 175 -11.94 19.76 12.76
C GLN A 175 -13.43 20.11 12.93
N LYS A 176 -14.18 20.20 11.82
CA LYS A 176 -15.62 20.47 11.82
C LYS A 176 -16.45 19.32 12.39
N GLU A 177 -15.98 18.08 12.24
CA GLU A 177 -16.71 16.87 12.64
C GLU A 177 -16.30 16.33 14.02
N ALA A 178 -15.02 16.41 14.39
CA ALA A 178 -14.45 15.81 15.61
C ALA A 178 -14.67 16.65 16.88
N GLY A 179 -14.97 17.94 16.76
CA GLY A 179 -15.21 18.82 17.92
C GLY A 179 -14.00 18.86 18.88
N ILE A 180 -14.18 18.46 20.14
CA ILE A 180 -13.15 18.53 21.21
C ILE A 180 -12.08 17.42 21.07
N VAL A 181 -12.41 16.29 20.43
CA VAL A 181 -11.58 15.06 20.49
C VAL A 181 -10.24 15.22 19.77
N GLU A 182 -10.17 16.09 18.77
CA GLU A 182 -8.96 16.35 17.99
C GLU A 182 -8.69 17.85 17.81
N ALA A 183 -8.99 18.65 18.83
CA ALA A 183 -8.84 20.10 18.79
C ALA A 183 -7.41 20.56 18.38
N ASP A 184 -6.41 19.74 18.67
CA ASP A 184 -4.99 20.03 18.42
C ASP A 184 -4.45 19.42 17.11
N LEU A 185 -5.24 18.63 16.36
CA LEU A 185 -4.75 17.88 15.19
C LEU A 185 -4.12 18.79 14.14
N CYS A 186 -4.78 19.89 13.77
CA CYS A 186 -4.23 20.83 12.78
C CYS A 186 -2.89 21.42 13.25
N SER A 187 -2.75 21.70 14.54
CA SER A 187 -1.52 22.22 15.12
C SER A 187 -0.40 21.16 15.13
N ASP A 188 -0.74 19.91 15.42
CA ASP A 188 0.20 18.77 15.40
C ASP A 188 0.71 18.51 13.98
N VAL A 189 -0.16 18.57 12.97
CA VAL A 189 0.22 18.40 11.56
C VAL A 189 1.13 19.53 11.09
N LEU A 190 0.78 20.78 11.39
CA LEU A 190 1.63 21.94 11.07
C LEU A 190 3.00 21.81 11.74
N HIS A 191 3.03 21.49 13.03
CA HIS A 191 4.29 21.30 13.75
C HIS A 191 5.13 20.18 13.15
N ALA A 192 4.52 19.06 12.78
CA ALA A 192 5.23 17.95 12.16
C ALA A 192 5.79 18.31 10.77
N CYS A 193 5.02 19.01 9.93
CA CYS A 193 5.48 19.48 8.61
C CYS A 193 6.70 20.42 8.75
N ILE A 194 6.65 21.34 9.73
CA ILE A 194 7.76 22.26 10.02
C ILE A 194 9.02 21.48 10.44
N MET A 195 8.88 20.52 11.36
CA MET A 195 10.00 19.70 11.83
C MET A 195 10.60 18.81 10.72
N LEU A 196 9.79 18.39 9.75
CA LEU A 196 10.20 17.64 8.56
C LEU A 196 10.74 18.52 7.42
N ARG A 197 10.83 19.84 7.62
CA ARG A 197 11.29 20.81 6.62
C ARG A 197 10.33 20.98 5.43
N TRP A 198 9.06 20.60 5.55
CA TRP A 198 8.04 20.83 4.52
C TRP A 198 7.40 22.20 4.71
N LEU A 199 8.22 23.25 4.59
CA LEU A 199 7.82 24.61 4.95
C LEU A 199 6.72 25.17 4.03
N ASP A 200 6.83 24.95 2.72
CA ASP A 200 5.82 25.38 1.75
C ASP A 200 4.46 24.73 2.06
N THR A 201 4.44 23.41 2.26
CA THR A 201 3.23 22.67 2.64
C THR A 201 2.65 23.16 3.96
N ALA A 202 3.49 23.45 4.95
CA ALA A 202 3.01 23.99 6.22
C ALA A 202 2.37 25.37 6.06
N HIS A 203 2.90 26.21 5.17
CA HIS A 203 2.34 27.53 4.86
C HIS A 203 1.02 27.42 4.09
N ASP A 204 0.95 26.56 3.07
CA ASP A 204 -0.27 26.32 2.28
C ASP A 204 -1.42 25.83 3.18
N ILE A 205 -1.15 24.87 4.07
CA ILE A 205 -2.14 24.39 5.04
C ILE A 205 -2.59 25.52 5.98
N LEU A 206 -1.66 26.36 6.44
CA LEU A 206 -1.97 27.49 7.31
C LEU A 206 -2.91 28.49 6.64
N ASP A 207 -2.63 28.85 5.39
CA ASP A 207 -3.45 29.75 4.58
C ASP A 207 -4.86 29.18 4.36
N ASP A 208 -4.97 27.89 4.01
CA ASP A 208 -6.26 27.24 3.81
C ASP A 208 -7.10 27.18 5.09
N LEU A 209 -6.46 26.96 6.26
CA LEU A 209 -7.13 26.99 7.56
C LEU A 209 -7.65 28.39 7.90
N GLU A 210 -6.88 29.44 7.62
CA GLU A 210 -7.31 30.83 7.79
C GLU A 210 -8.47 31.19 6.86
N LEU A 211 -8.41 30.79 5.59
CA LEU A 211 -9.49 30.98 4.61
C LEU A 211 -10.78 30.30 5.07
N ALA A 212 -10.66 29.11 5.68
CA ALA A 212 -11.78 28.40 6.30
C ALA A 212 -12.25 28.99 7.65
N LYS A 213 -11.59 30.04 8.15
CA LYS A 213 -11.85 30.71 9.43
C LYS A 213 -11.75 29.77 10.65
N ILE A 214 -10.86 28.77 10.57
CA ILE A 214 -10.56 27.91 11.70
C ILE A 214 -9.53 28.63 12.57
N PRO A 215 -9.77 28.77 13.89
CA PRO A 215 -8.82 29.45 14.77
C PRO A 215 -7.54 28.63 14.90
N VAL A 216 -6.43 29.14 14.37
CA VAL A 216 -5.09 28.58 14.57
C VAL A 216 -4.42 29.33 15.72
N GLY A 217 -3.85 28.60 16.68
CA GLY A 217 -3.15 29.19 17.81
C GLY A 217 -1.87 29.93 17.39
N ALA A 218 -1.23 30.66 18.31
CA ALA A 218 -0.02 31.41 17.98
C ALA A 218 1.22 30.51 17.73
N ASN A 219 1.20 29.27 18.23
CA ASN A 219 2.35 28.35 18.22
C ASN A 219 2.79 27.90 16.81
N PRO A 220 1.89 27.51 15.89
CA PRO A 220 2.27 27.19 14.51
C PRO A 220 2.95 28.36 13.77
N TYR A 221 2.41 29.59 13.90
CA TYR A 221 3.03 30.78 13.30
C TYR A 221 4.44 31.02 13.83
N ALA A 222 4.62 30.96 15.15
CA ALA A 222 5.93 31.16 15.77
C ALA A 222 6.95 30.10 15.32
N SER A 223 6.51 28.85 15.22
CA SER A 223 7.34 27.72 14.79
C SER A 223 7.75 27.84 13.32
N LEU A 224 6.81 28.21 12.44
CA LEU A 224 7.07 28.40 11.01
C LEU A 224 7.98 29.60 10.77
N LEU A 225 7.78 30.71 11.50
CA LEU A 225 8.63 31.88 11.43
C LEU A 225 10.08 31.55 11.83
N ASN A 226 10.27 30.84 12.94
CA ASN A 226 11.59 30.37 13.36
C ASN A 226 12.26 29.46 12.33
N ALA A 227 11.48 28.60 11.67
CA ALA A 227 11.99 27.72 10.62
C ALA A 227 12.45 28.52 9.39
N TYR A 228 11.65 29.48 8.92
CA TYR A 228 12.07 30.38 7.83
C TYR A 228 13.32 31.18 8.15
N LEU A 229 13.41 31.74 9.36
CA LEU A 229 14.60 32.46 9.80
C LEU A 229 15.83 31.56 9.83
N LYS A 230 15.69 30.32 10.30
CA LYS A 230 16.77 29.33 10.34
C LYS A 230 17.25 28.90 8.95
N GLU A 231 16.37 28.91 7.95
CA GLU A 231 16.67 28.54 6.56
C GLU A 231 17.04 29.73 5.66
N ASN A 232 17.08 30.95 6.21
CA ASN A 232 17.32 32.19 5.48
C ASN A 232 16.25 32.51 4.41
N MET A 233 15.00 32.07 4.63
CA MET A 233 13.84 32.38 3.79
C MET A 233 13.21 33.71 4.20
N TRP A 234 13.92 34.81 3.90
CA TRP A 234 13.61 36.15 4.41
C TRP A 234 12.31 36.74 3.86
N GLU A 235 11.97 36.47 2.60
CA GLU A 235 10.76 37.04 1.98
C GLU A 235 9.50 36.36 2.53
N GLU A 236 9.54 35.04 2.66
CA GLU A 236 8.48 34.23 3.28
C GLU A 236 8.30 34.59 4.75
N SER A 237 9.40 34.83 5.48
CA SER A 237 9.36 35.35 6.85
C SER A 237 8.64 36.70 6.94
N LYS A 238 8.93 37.66 6.04
CA LYS A 238 8.25 38.97 6.02
C LYS A 238 6.75 38.82 5.73
N VAL A 239 6.39 37.96 4.79
CA VAL A 239 4.98 37.67 4.45
C VAL A 239 4.25 37.12 5.68
N LEU A 240 4.84 36.12 6.35
CA LEU A 240 4.26 35.51 7.55
C LEU A 240 4.12 36.50 8.71
N VAL A 241 5.10 37.38 8.93
CA VAL A 241 4.99 38.44 9.96
C VAL A 241 3.82 39.38 9.68
N ASN A 242 3.60 39.75 8.42
CA ASN A 242 2.47 40.58 8.03
C ASN A 242 1.13 39.85 8.21
N GLN A 243 1.10 38.54 7.95
CA GLN A 243 -0.07 37.69 8.21
C GLN A 243 -0.37 37.60 9.71
N MET A 244 0.63 37.34 10.55
CA MET A 244 0.49 37.33 12.02
C MET A 244 -0.09 38.65 12.55
N LYS A 245 0.36 39.79 12.02
CA LYS A 245 -0.19 41.11 12.38
C LYS A 245 -1.64 41.29 11.97
N LYS A 246 -2.06 40.76 10.80
CA LYS A 246 -3.47 40.79 10.36
C LYS A 246 -4.38 39.95 11.26
N VAL A 247 -3.88 38.81 11.73
CA VAL A 247 -4.60 37.93 12.67
C VAL A 247 -4.67 38.52 14.09
N GLY A 248 -3.80 39.49 14.40
CA GLY A 248 -3.80 40.23 15.67
C GLY A 248 -2.69 39.82 16.65
N PHE A 249 -1.68 39.07 16.20
CA PHE A 249 -0.52 38.74 17.01
C PHE A 249 0.50 39.88 17.05
N VAL A 250 1.10 40.09 18.22
CA VAL A 250 2.21 41.04 18.38
C VAL A 250 3.50 40.33 18.02
N VAL A 251 4.21 40.84 17.01
CA VAL A 251 5.48 40.30 16.54
C VAL A 251 6.56 41.37 16.67
N SER A 252 7.60 41.09 17.45
CA SER A 252 8.81 41.92 17.52
C SER A 252 9.66 41.72 16.26
N VAL A 253 10.18 42.80 15.69
CA VAL A 253 10.82 42.88 14.37
C VAL A 253 12.16 42.13 14.33
N CYS A 254 12.42 41.40 13.24
CA CYS A 254 13.76 40.89 12.91
C CYS A 254 14.54 41.94 12.12
N ASN A 255 15.62 42.47 12.69
CA ASN A 255 16.53 43.36 11.97
C ASN A 255 17.48 42.55 11.06
N GLU A 256 17.96 43.22 10.01
CA GLU A 256 18.79 42.73 8.91
C GLU A 256 20.18 42.17 9.31
N HIS A 257 20.51 42.15 10.62
CA HIS A 257 21.87 41.93 11.14
C HIS A 257 21.98 40.84 12.22
N GLY A 258 21.03 39.92 12.31
CA GLY A 258 21.25 38.65 13.02
C GLY A 258 21.34 38.78 14.53
N GLU A 259 20.18 38.92 15.17
CA GLU A 259 19.85 38.32 16.48
C GLU A 259 18.35 38.56 16.68
N SER A 260 17.55 37.49 16.66
CA SER A 260 16.12 37.58 16.98
C SER A 260 15.66 36.31 17.67
N THR A 261 15.24 36.49 18.92
CA THR A 261 14.44 35.53 19.66
C THR A 261 13.00 36.02 19.53
N CYS A 262 12.12 35.27 18.87
CA CYS A 262 10.70 35.60 18.85
C CYS A 262 10.10 35.27 20.23
N VAL A 263 9.49 36.26 20.87
CA VAL A 263 8.65 36.05 22.06
C VAL A 263 7.25 36.48 21.66
N VAL A 264 6.34 35.51 21.59
CA VAL A 264 4.92 35.76 21.34
C VAL A 264 4.26 35.94 22.70
N GLU A 265 4.12 37.18 23.16
CA GLU A 265 3.35 37.48 24.38
C GLU A 265 1.87 37.61 24.01
N ASN A 266 1.04 36.68 24.50
CA ASN A 266 -0.40 36.72 24.31
C ASN A 266 -1.05 37.49 25.48
N THR A 267 -1.62 38.68 25.23
CA THR A 267 -2.26 39.51 26.28
C THR A 267 -3.64 39.01 26.73
N ALA A 268 -4.04 37.79 26.38
CA ALA A 268 -5.30 37.19 26.85
C ALA A 268 -5.22 35.66 27.05
N ALA A 269 -4.21 35.15 27.76
CA ALA A 269 -4.23 33.77 28.28
C ALA A 269 -3.30 33.56 29.48
N ASN A 270 -3.24 34.50 30.43
CA ASN A 270 -2.63 34.24 31.73
C ASN A 270 -3.56 33.33 32.54
N HIS A 271 -3.57 32.03 32.26
CA HIS A 271 -3.91 30.95 33.19
C HIS A 271 -3.76 29.54 32.57
N LEU A 272 -2.76 29.25 31.72
CA LEU A 272 -2.30 27.86 31.56
C LEU A 272 -0.90 27.74 30.93
N ASP A 273 0.10 28.47 31.44
CA ASP A 273 1.49 28.28 30.97
C ASP A 273 2.44 27.86 32.09
N LYS A 274 2.22 26.63 32.55
CA LYS A 274 3.20 25.82 33.31
C LYS A 274 3.40 24.45 32.64
N ARG A 275 3.18 24.37 31.33
CA ARG A 275 3.38 23.16 30.50
C ARG A 275 4.59 23.28 29.55
N THR A 276 5.21 24.45 29.49
CA THR A 276 6.34 24.82 28.62
C THR A 276 7.70 24.19 28.97
N SER A 277 7.76 23.22 29.88
CA SER A 277 9.02 22.50 30.19
C SER A 277 9.02 20.99 29.92
N ASN A 278 7.98 20.43 29.27
CA ASN A 278 7.92 18.98 28.98
C ASN A 278 7.69 18.57 27.50
N LEU A 279 7.89 19.48 26.54
CA LEU A 279 7.74 19.23 25.09
C LEU A 279 8.98 18.58 24.42
N VAL A 280 9.72 17.75 25.18
CA VAL A 280 10.78 16.85 24.63
C VAL A 280 10.25 15.42 24.45
N LYS A 281 8.93 15.20 24.60
CA LYS A 281 8.32 14.01 24.01
C LYS A 281 7.99 14.32 22.55
N LYS A 282 8.82 13.78 21.65
CA LYS A 282 8.54 13.68 20.23
C LYS A 282 7.08 13.22 20.06
N SER A 283 6.23 13.99 19.37
CA SER A 283 4.84 13.59 19.18
C SER A 283 4.81 12.28 18.39
N ASP A 284 3.89 11.37 18.75
CA ASP A 284 3.73 10.10 18.05
C ASP A 284 3.54 10.33 16.53
N MET A 285 2.84 11.41 16.17
CA MET A 285 2.66 11.84 14.78
C MET A 285 3.97 12.16 14.06
N LEU A 286 4.88 12.93 14.66
CA LEU A 286 6.17 13.25 14.06
C LEU A 286 7.01 11.97 13.87
N GLN A 287 6.99 11.06 14.85
CA GLN A 287 7.69 9.78 14.74
C GLN A 287 7.11 8.92 13.60
N PHE A 288 5.79 8.83 13.47
CA PHE A 288 5.18 8.08 12.38
C PHE A 288 5.44 8.72 11.02
N LEU A 289 5.36 10.04 10.89
CA LEU A 289 5.67 10.71 9.63
C LEU A 289 7.12 10.48 9.19
N GLU A 290 8.08 10.54 10.11
CA GLU A 290 9.49 10.20 9.83
C GLU A 290 9.67 8.73 9.42
N LEU A 291 8.98 7.80 10.09
CA LEU A 291 9.02 6.38 9.73
C LEU A 291 8.43 6.15 8.34
N GLU A 292 7.28 6.76 8.05
CA GLU A 292 6.60 6.66 6.76
C GLU A 292 7.35 7.39 5.64
N ASP A 293 8.14 8.42 5.94
CA ASP A 293 9.04 9.08 4.99
C ASP A 293 10.25 8.17 4.67
N ARG A 294 10.82 7.52 5.69
CA ARG A 294 11.90 6.52 5.52
C ARG A 294 11.44 5.22 4.84
N GLU A 295 10.22 4.76 5.12
CA GLU A 295 9.62 3.57 4.50
C GLU A 295 9.15 3.85 3.07
N TYR A 296 8.99 5.12 2.69
CA TYR A 296 8.64 5.52 1.34
C TYR A 296 9.84 5.48 0.40
N ASN A 297 10.12 4.29 -0.09
CA ASN A 297 10.88 4.12 -1.31
C ASN A 297 9.99 4.49 -2.50
N PHE A 298 10.06 5.74 -2.98
CA PHE A 298 9.45 6.19 -4.24
C PHE A 298 9.74 5.20 -5.40
N GLY A 299 10.94 4.61 -5.40
CA GLY A 299 11.32 3.54 -6.32
C GLY A 299 10.40 2.30 -6.24
N ASN A 300 10.00 1.85 -5.05
CA ASN A 300 9.16 0.66 -4.87
C ASN A 300 7.71 0.88 -5.36
N ARG A 301 7.15 2.09 -5.22
CA ARG A 301 5.82 2.41 -5.74
C ARG A 301 5.80 2.39 -7.27
N LEU A 302 6.75 3.08 -7.91
CA LEU A 302 6.85 3.07 -9.37
C LEU A 302 7.11 1.65 -9.90
N VAL A 303 7.96 0.87 -9.23
CA VAL A 303 8.16 -0.55 -9.56
C VAL A 303 6.82 -1.30 -9.50
N TYR A 304 6.01 -1.10 -8.47
CA TYR A 304 4.71 -1.75 -8.33
C TYR A 304 3.72 -1.34 -9.45
N GLU A 305 3.62 -0.06 -9.78
CA GLU A 305 2.74 0.45 -10.84
C GLU A 305 3.13 -0.08 -12.22
N PHE A 306 4.43 -0.07 -12.53
CA PHE A 306 4.95 -0.64 -13.77
C PHE A 306 4.73 -2.15 -13.83
N ASN A 307 5.01 -2.87 -12.75
CA ASN A 307 4.80 -4.31 -12.68
C ASN A 307 3.33 -4.70 -12.83
N SER A 308 2.42 -3.94 -12.23
CA SER A 308 0.98 -4.16 -12.35
C SER A 308 0.49 -3.95 -13.78
N SER A 309 0.99 -2.90 -14.45
CA SER A 309 0.68 -2.62 -15.85
C SER A 309 1.21 -3.71 -16.79
N ILE A 310 2.46 -4.15 -16.56
CA ILE A 310 3.07 -5.25 -17.32
C ILE A 310 2.28 -6.55 -17.14
N LEU A 311 1.91 -6.89 -15.89
CA LEU A 311 1.07 -8.06 -15.61
C LEU A 311 -0.26 -8.00 -16.35
N PHE A 312 -0.93 -6.84 -16.30
CA PHE A 312 -2.19 -6.62 -17.00
C PHE A 312 -2.05 -6.87 -18.51
N PHE A 313 -1.08 -6.23 -19.16
CA PHE A 313 -0.85 -6.40 -20.60
C PHE A 313 -0.46 -7.84 -20.97
N CYS A 314 0.38 -8.50 -20.18
CA CYS A 314 0.73 -9.91 -20.37
C CYS A 314 -0.51 -10.82 -20.29
N LYS A 315 -1.37 -10.62 -19.27
CA LYS A 315 -2.62 -11.39 -19.14
C LYS A 315 -3.61 -11.12 -20.28
N ALA A 316 -3.64 -9.90 -20.78
CA ALA A 316 -4.43 -9.49 -21.95
C ALA A 316 -3.81 -9.94 -23.29
N LYS A 317 -2.67 -10.65 -23.28
CA LYS A 317 -1.91 -11.06 -24.48
C LYS A 317 -1.42 -9.89 -25.35
N MET A 318 -1.32 -8.70 -24.77
CA MET A 318 -0.85 -7.46 -25.41
C MET A 318 0.65 -7.28 -25.15
N ILE A 319 1.47 -8.18 -25.67
CA ILE A 319 2.89 -8.26 -25.31
C ILE A 319 3.70 -7.02 -25.75
N GLU A 320 3.32 -6.39 -26.86
CA GLU A 320 3.97 -5.17 -27.34
C GLU A 320 3.80 -4.00 -26.36
N ASP A 321 2.61 -3.86 -25.76
CA ASP A 321 2.35 -2.81 -24.79
C ASP A 321 3.07 -3.10 -23.46
N ALA A 322 3.15 -4.37 -23.05
CA ALA A 322 3.99 -4.77 -21.91
C ALA A 322 5.47 -4.36 -22.12
N LEU A 323 6.01 -4.53 -23.33
CA LEU A 323 7.38 -4.11 -23.67
C LEU A 323 7.54 -2.59 -23.72
N LYS A 324 6.53 -1.85 -24.21
CA LYS A 324 6.52 -0.38 -24.14
C LYS A 324 6.55 0.09 -22.69
N THR A 325 5.78 -0.53 -21.80
CA THR A 325 5.79 -0.24 -20.36
C THR A 325 7.14 -0.56 -19.73
N LEU A 326 7.77 -1.69 -20.06
CA LEU A 326 9.13 -2.02 -19.60
C LEU A 326 10.16 -0.97 -20.06
N LYS A 327 10.03 -0.46 -21.29
CA LYS A 327 10.89 0.60 -21.81
C LYS A 327 10.68 1.91 -21.04
N GLN A 328 9.44 2.28 -20.75
CA GLN A 328 9.12 3.46 -19.94
C GLN A 328 9.68 3.35 -18.52
N MET A 329 9.57 2.17 -17.90
CA MET A 329 10.15 1.87 -16.59
C MET A 329 11.65 2.22 -16.56
N ARG A 330 12.41 1.77 -17.57
CA ARG A 330 13.84 2.06 -17.72
C ARG A 330 14.12 3.54 -17.98
N GLN A 331 13.34 4.19 -18.85
CA GLN A 331 13.50 5.62 -19.15
C GLN A 331 13.30 6.51 -17.92
N ARG A 332 12.51 6.06 -16.96
CA ARG A 332 12.32 6.73 -15.66
C ARG A 332 13.32 6.29 -14.59
N ASN A 333 14.41 5.62 -14.98
CA ASN A 333 15.43 5.08 -14.07
C ASN A 333 14.87 4.13 -13.00
N VAL A 334 13.74 3.47 -13.27
CA VAL A 334 13.16 2.45 -12.41
C VAL A 334 13.69 1.09 -12.86
N GLN A 335 14.37 0.37 -11.96
CA GLN A 335 15.02 -0.90 -12.32
C GLN A 335 14.01 -2.05 -12.37
N PRO A 336 13.97 -2.82 -13.48
CA PRO A 336 13.18 -4.05 -13.54
C PRO A 336 13.57 -5.03 -12.43
N THR A 337 12.59 -5.75 -11.93
CA THR A 337 12.73 -6.71 -10.81
C THR A 337 12.49 -8.13 -11.29
N VAL A 338 12.77 -9.11 -10.41
CA VAL A 338 12.44 -10.53 -10.62
C VAL A 338 10.97 -10.71 -11.03
N LEU A 339 10.05 -10.01 -10.36
CA LEU A 339 8.62 -10.01 -10.67
C LEU A 339 8.34 -9.50 -12.09
N THR A 340 9.00 -8.42 -12.50
CA THR A 340 8.87 -7.85 -13.85
C THR A 340 9.18 -8.89 -14.92
N PHE A 341 10.30 -9.61 -14.76
CA PHE A 341 10.70 -10.64 -15.70
C PHE A 341 9.82 -11.87 -15.64
N SER A 342 9.37 -12.28 -14.45
CA SER A 342 8.44 -13.40 -14.29
C SER A 342 7.16 -13.19 -15.10
N TYR A 343 6.55 -11.99 -15.01
CA TYR A 343 5.36 -11.65 -15.77
C TYR A 343 5.57 -11.66 -17.29
N LEU A 344 6.73 -11.22 -17.76
CA LEU A 344 7.07 -11.27 -19.18
C LEU A 344 7.28 -12.69 -19.66
N VAL A 345 7.96 -13.54 -18.87
CA VAL A 345 8.14 -14.97 -19.19
C VAL A 345 6.78 -15.67 -19.28
N ASP A 346 5.88 -15.43 -18.32
CA ASP A 346 4.52 -15.99 -18.35
C ASP A 346 3.72 -15.48 -19.55
N GLY A 347 3.82 -14.18 -19.86
CA GLY A 347 3.20 -13.56 -21.04
C GLY A 347 3.64 -14.24 -22.34
N TYR A 348 4.95 -14.32 -22.58
CA TYR A 348 5.51 -15.00 -23.75
C TYR A 348 5.18 -16.50 -23.79
N SER A 349 5.20 -17.17 -22.63
CA SER A 349 4.85 -18.59 -22.51
C SER A 349 3.43 -18.86 -22.98
N SER A 350 2.48 -18.00 -22.57
CA SER A 350 1.06 -18.11 -22.96
C SER A 350 0.82 -17.95 -24.47
N LEU A 351 1.78 -17.31 -25.17
CA LEU A 351 1.78 -17.10 -26.62
C LEU A 351 2.66 -18.12 -27.37
N GLY A 352 3.33 -19.03 -26.66
CA GLY A 352 4.27 -19.99 -27.26
C GLY A 352 5.54 -19.34 -27.82
N MET A 353 5.84 -18.10 -27.42
CA MET A 353 6.96 -17.29 -27.92
C MET A 353 8.27 -17.64 -27.21
N TYR A 354 8.68 -18.90 -27.28
CA TYR A 354 9.86 -19.40 -26.54
C TYR A 354 11.18 -18.77 -26.99
N ARG A 355 11.28 -18.34 -28.25
CA ARG A 355 12.45 -17.61 -28.76
C ARG A 355 12.64 -16.29 -28.00
N ASP A 356 11.59 -15.54 -27.77
CA ASP A 356 11.65 -14.26 -27.07
C ASP A 356 12.04 -14.43 -25.60
N ILE A 357 11.62 -15.54 -24.98
CA ILE A 357 12.09 -15.94 -23.64
C ILE A 357 13.63 -16.15 -23.63
N THR A 358 14.22 -16.68 -24.71
CA THR A 358 15.69 -16.81 -24.80
C THR A 358 16.40 -15.46 -24.89
N ILE A 359 15.79 -14.47 -25.56
CA ILE A 359 16.32 -13.10 -25.65
C ILE A 359 16.22 -12.42 -24.28
N LEU A 360 15.06 -12.58 -23.61
CA LEU A 360 14.83 -12.05 -22.27
C LEU A 360 15.82 -12.63 -21.25
N TRP A 361 16.10 -13.93 -21.33
CA TRP A 361 17.13 -14.58 -20.51
C TRP A 361 18.52 -13.95 -20.70
N GLY A 362 18.91 -13.66 -21.95
CA GLY A 362 20.19 -13.00 -22.22
C GLY A 362 20.28 -11.59 -21.64
N GLU A 363 19.16 -10.89 -21.51
CA GLU A 363 19.09 -9.63 -20.77
C GLU A 363 19.20 -9.83 -19.26
N MET A 364 18.40 -10.74 -18.69
CA MET A 364 18.41 -11.03 -17.26
C MET A 364 19.80 -11.47 -16.78
N ARG A 365 20.49 -12.32 -17.56
CA ARG A 365 21.83 -12.80 -17.25
C ARG A 365 22.83 -11.65 -17.15
N ARG A 366 22.80 -10.71 -18.10
CA ARG A 366 23.64 -9.50 -18.06
C ARG A 366 23.35 -8.68 -16.80
N GLN A 367 22.08 -8.48 -16.46
CA GLN A 367 21.71 -7.74 -15.25
C GLN A 367 22.17 -8.43 -13.95
N MET A 368 22.14 -9.76 -13.90
CA MET A 368 22.70 -10.52 -12.79
C MET A 368 24.23 -10.41 -12.71
N GLU A 369 24.94 -10.44 -13.85
CA GLU A 369 26.39 -10.27 -13.91
C GLU A 369 26.84 -8.89 -13.38
N TYR A 370 26.04 -7.84 -13.62
CA TYR A 370 26.28 -6.49 -13.08
C TYR A 370 25.74 -6.27 -11.65
N GLY A 371 25.17 -7.30 -11.01
CA GLY A 371 24.61 -7.19 -9.65
C GLY A 371 23.32 -6.36 -9.56
N MET A 372 22.64 -6.10 -10.68
CA MET A 372 21.41 -5.30 -10.74
C MET A 372 20.14 -6.13 -10.54
N LEU A 373 20.21 -7.45 -10.74
CA LEU A 373 19.11 -8.38 -10.57
C LEU A 373 19.55 -9.53 -9.65
N ALA A 374 18.75 -9.82 -8.62
CA ALA A 374 19.00 -10.95 -7.74
C ALA A 374 18.64 -12.28 -8.42
N ALA A 375 19.46 -13.31 -8.19
CA ALA A 375 19.16 -14.66 -8.62
C ALA A 375 17.95 -15.20 -7.84
N ASP A 376 16.91 -15.60 -8.56
CA ASP A 376 15.66 -16.08 -7.98
C ASP A 376 15.35 -17.50 -8.47
N ARG A 377 15.03 -18.39 -7.52
CA ARG A 377 14.82 -19.81 -7.81
C ARG A 377 13.53 -20.04 -8.60
N ASP A 378 12.46 -19.33 -8.27
CA ASP A 378 11.16 -19.54 -8.92
C ASP A 378 11.18 -19.04 -10.37
N LEU A 379 11.90 -17.94 -10.63
CA LEU A 379 12.13 -17.43 -11.97
C LEU A 379 12.97 -18.38 -12.83
N PHE A 380 14.05 -18.97 -12.27
CA PHE A 380 14.82 -19.99 -12.98
C PHE A 380 14.02 -21.26 -13.24
N ASP A 381 13.19 -21.69 -12.29
CA ASP A 381 12.28 -22.82 -12.48
C ASP A 381 11.29 -22.54 -13.61
N CYS A 382 10.74 -21.33 -13.69
CA CYS A 382 9.85 -20.91 -14.77
C CYS A 382 10.56 -20.89 -16.14
N LEU A 383 11.75 -20.31 -16.21
CA LEU A 383 12.57 -20.27 -17.43
C LEU A 383 12.95 -21.67 -17.90
N LEU A 384 13.41 -22.54 -17.00
CA LEU A 384 13.82 -23.91 -17.31
C LEU A 384 12.63 -24.72 -17.86
N TRP A 385 11.46 -24.58 -17.23
CA TRP A 385 10.23 -25.19 -17.71
C TRP A 385 9.86 -24.73 -19.13
N ASN A 386 9.97 -23.43 -19.41
CA ASN A 386 9.68 -22.86 -20.73
C ASN A 386 10.71 -23.26 -21.80
N PHE A 387 12.00 -23.30 -21.46
CA PHE A 387 13.04 -23.75 -22.39
C PHE A 387 12.90 -25.23 -22.74
N LEU A 388 12.49 -26.07 -21.80
CA LEU A 388 12.19 -27.46 -22.11
C LEU A 388 11.00 -27.58 -23.06
N ARG A 389 9.91 -26.84 -22.85
CA ARG A 389 8.78 -26.83 -23.79
C ARG A 389 9.20 -26.37 -25.20
N GLY A 390 9.98 -25.30 -25.27
CA GLY A 390 10.48 -24.75 -26.54
C GLY A 390 11.63 -25.53 -27.19
N GLY A 391 12.19 -26.55 -26.53
CA GLY A 391 13.31 -27.33 -27.04
C GLY A 391 14.67 -26.60 -27.02
N TYR A 392 14.81 -25.56 -26.20
CA TYR A 392 16.04 -24.77 -26.06
C TYR A 392 16.99 -25.38 -25.02
N PHE A 393 17.51 -26.57 -25.30
CA PHE A 393 18.35 -27.34 -24.37
C PHE A 393 19.65 -26.66 -23.96
N GLU A 394 20.23 -25.85 -24.84
CA GLU A 394 21.39 -25.01 -24.52
C GLU A 394 21.08 -24.09 -23.32
N ARG A 395 19.99 -23.33 -23.40
CA ARG A 395 19.55 -22.42 -22.34
C ARG A 395 19.10 -23.14 -21.08
N ALA A 396 18.43 -24.28 -21.24
CA ALA A 396 18.08 -25.15 -20.11
C ALA A 396 19.33 -25.60 -19.34
N MET A 397 20.37 -26.05 -20.04
CA MET A 397 21.62 -26.46 -19.41
C MET A 397 22.40 -25.29 -18.78
N GLU A 398 22.35 -24.09 -19.39
CA GLU A 398 22.91 -22.88 -18.76
C GLU A 398 22.28 -22.62 -17.38
N ILE A 399 20.94 -22.66 -17.29
CA ILE A 399 20.23 -22.44 -16.03
C ILE A 399 20.53 -23.53 -15.01
N ILE A 400 20.46 -24.80 -15.42
CA ILE A 400 20.76 -25.93 -14.53
C ILE A 400 22.15 -25.80 -13.93
N ASN A 401 23.16 -25.52 -14.76
CA ASN A 401 24.53 -25.37 -14.30
C ASN A 401 24.68 -24.16 -13.37
N TYR A 402 24.01 -23.05 -13.66
CA TYR A 402 23.99 -21.89 -12.78
C TYR A 402 23.38 -22.22 -11.42
N MET A 403 22.20 -22.84 -11.40
CA MET A 403 21.50 -23.23 -10.16
C MET A 403 22.35 -24.20 -9.32
N LEU A 404 22.97 -25.21 -9.94
CA LEU A 404 23.84 -26.15 -9.25
C LEU A 404 25.08 -25.45 -8.67
N LYS A 405 25.72 -24.55 -9.42
CA LYS A 405 26.89 -23.79 -8.96
C LYS A 405 26.58 -22.91 -7.76
N HIS A 406 25.36 -22.39 -7.65
CA HIS A 406 24.91 -21.53 -6.55
C HIS A 406 24.11 -22.28 -5.48
N ASN A 407 24.19 -23.62 -5.44
CA ASN A 407 23.50 -24.47 -4.47
C ASN A 407 21.97 -24.26 -4.41
N MET A 408 21.35 -23.90 -5.53
CA MET A 408 19.90 -23.78 -5.65
C MET A 408 19.29 -25.15 -5.96
N TYR A 409 18.17 -25.47 -5.33
CA TYR A 409 17.46 -26.73 -5.55
C TYR A 409 16.91 -26.81 -6.99
N VAL A 410 17.13 -27.94 -7.66
CA VAL A 410 16.60 -28.23 -8.99
C VAL A 410 15.85 -29.56 -8.96
N ASP A 411 14.54 -29.53 -9.26
CA ASP A 411 13.72 -30.74 -9.31
C ASP A 411 13.98 -31.55 -10.59
N LYS A 412 15.01 -32.39 -10.53
CA LYS A 412 15.42 -33.28 -11.62
C LYS A 412 14.28 -34.16 -12.14
N TRP A 413 13.35 -34.59 -11.28
CA TRP A 413 12.27 -35.49 -11.69
C TRP A 413 11.15 -34.76 -12.43
N LYS A 414 10.78 -33.56 -11.97
CA LYS A 414 9.88 -32.64 -12.68
C LYS A 414 10.36 -32.38 -14.11
N TYR A 415 11.63 -32.01 -14.28
CA TYR A 415 12.19 -31.69 -15.60
C TYR A 415 12.36 -32.92 -16.49
N ARG A 416 12.71 -34.08 -15.92
CA ARG A 416 12.70 -35.37 -16.63
C ARG A 416 11.31 -35.66 -17.20
N ARG A 417 10.25 -35.49 -16.41
CA ARG A 417 8.88 -35.75 -16.84
C ARG A 417 8.47 -34.83 -17.98
N GLU A 418 8.77 -33.53 -17.86
CA GLU A 418 8.42 -32.55 -18.90
C GLU A 418 9.15 -32.84 -20.22
N PHE A 419 10.43 -33.25 -20.17
CA PHE A 419 11.15 -33.72 -21.36
C PHE A 419 10.47 -34.94 -22.01
N LEU A 420 10.13 -35.96 -21.23
CA LEU A 420 9.48 -37.16 -21.76
C LEU A 420 8.07 -36.87 -22.32
N LYS A 421 7.44 -35.76 -21.91
CA LYS A 421 6.14 -35.34 -22.43
C LYS A 421 6.25 -34.71 -23.82
N TYR A 422 7.21 -33.80 -24.04
CA TYR A 422 7.31 -33.03 -25.29
C TYR A 422 8.36 -33.55 -26.28
N HIS A 423 9.41 -34.21 -25.77
CA HIS A 423 10.64 -34.50 -26.51
C HIS A 423 11.09 -35.96 -26.38
N LYS A 424 10.18 -36.90 -26.04
CA LYS A 424 10.51 -38.33 -25.83
C LYS A 424 11.37 -38.95 -26.92
N ASN A 425 11.07 -38.61 -28.18
CA ASN A 425 11.70 -39.18 -29.36
C ASN A 425 12.83 -38.28 -29.91
N LEU A 426 13.08 -37.14 -29.27
CA LEU A 426 14.03 -36.15 -29.75
C LEU A 426 15.46 -36.71 -29.69
N TYR A 427 16.07 -36.84 -30.86
CA TYR A 427 17.44 -37.33 -31.08
C TYR A 427 17.76 -38.73 -30.52
N CYS A 428 16.77 -39.60 -30.34
CA CYS A 428 16.99 -40.98 -29.84
C CYS A 428 17.88 -41.85 -30.76
N SER A 429 17.94 -41.55 -32.06
CA SER A 429 18.66 -42.34 -33.07
C SER A 429 19.81 -41.59 -33.77
N LEU A 430 19.95 -40.28 -33.55
CA LEU A 430 20.98 -39.48 -34.24
C LEU A 430 22.35 -39.62 -33.56
N LYS A 431 23.33 -40.09 -34.34
CA LYS A 431 24.75 -40.11 -33.94
C LYS A 431 25.40 -38.77 -34.32
N ALA A 432 26.51 -38.43 -33.65
CA ALA A 432 27.23 -37.19 -33.95
C ALA A 432 27.78 -37.18 -35.40
N SER A 433 28.01 -38.36 -35.97
CA SER A 433 28.37 -38.58 -37.38
C SER A 433 27.28 -38.15 -38.38
N ASP A 434 26.03 -38.02 -37.93
CA ASP A 434 24.88 -37.74 -38.81
C ASP A 434 24.58 -36.24 -38.89
N CYS A 435 25.29 -35.41 -38.12
CA CYS A 435 25.16 -33.96 -38.09
C CYS A 435 25.81 -33.35 -39.34
N ARG A 436 25.04 -32.56 -40.12
CA ARG A 436 25.53 -31.91 -41.35
C ARG A 436 26.16 -30.53 -41.10
N THR A 437 25.95 -29.98 -39.91
CA THR A 437 26.41 -28.64 -39.52
C THR A 437 26.84 -28.61 -38.06
N ASP A 438 27.78 -27.73 -37.72
CA ASP A 438 28.23 -27.52 -36.33
C ASP A 438 27.08 -27.13 -35.40
N ALA A 439 26.12 -26.34 -35.90
CA ALA A 439 24.94 -25.94 -35.14
C ALA A 439 24.05 -27.14 -34.77
N GLN A 440 23.89 -28.11 -35.68
CA GLN A 440 23.16 -29.35 -35.38
C GLN A 440 23.91 -30.21 -34.37
N ASN A 441 25.24 -30.28 -34.49
CA ASN A 441 26.05 -31.04 -33.55
C ASN A 441 25.98 -30.45 -32.13
N ARG A 442 26.11 -29.13 -31.98
CA ARG A 442 25.95 -28.46 -30.66
C ARG A 442 24.57 -28.68 -30.05
N ARG A 443 23.50 -28.59 -30.84
CA ARG A 443 22.13 -28.87 -30.35
C ARG A 443 22.00 -30.30 -29.82
N LEU A 444 22.57 -31.27 -30.53
CA LEU A 444 22.59 -32.68 -30.11
C LEU A 444 23.38 -32.86 -28.80
N GLU A 445 24.52 -32.19 -28.64
CA GLU A 445 25.32 -32.20 -27.42
C GLU A 445 24.54 -31.71 -26.21
N TYR A 446 23.83 -30.57 -26.31
CA TYR A 446 23.03 -30.05 -25.20
C TYR A 446 21.85 -30.97 -24.84
N VAL A 447 21.20 -31.59 -25.82
CA VAL A 447 20.14 -32.58 -25.56
C VAL A 447 20.70 -33.79 -24.83
N ARG A 448 21.85 -34.33 -25.27
CA ARG A 448 22.52 -35.44 -24.59
C ARG A 448 22.96 -35.07 -23.17
N ALA A 449 23.50 -33.87 -22.98
CA ALA A 449 23.88 -33.37 -21.66
C ALA A 449 22.66 -33.32 -20.73
N PHE A 450 21.52 -32.82 -21.22
CA PHE A 450 20.27 -32.80 -20.45
C PHE A 450 19.75 -34.22 -20.15
N ARG A 451 19.76 -35.14 -21.11
CA ARG A 451 19.32 -36.53 -20.91
C ARG A 451 20.19 -37.26 -19.88
N LYS A 452 21.51 -37.08 -19.94
CA LYS A 452 22.45 -37.60 -18.94
C LYS A 452 22.17 -36.98 -17.56
N TRP A 453 22.06 -35.65 -17.50
CA TRP A 453 21.78 -34.93 -16.24
C TRP A 453 20.46 -35.38 -15.60
N SER A 454 19.40 -35.58 -16.40
CA SER A 454 18.08 -36.05 -15.94
C SER A 454 17.99 -37.57 -15.73
N GLY A 455 19.09 -38.30 -15.99
CA GLY A 455 19.20 -39.75 -15.84
C GLY A 455 18.38 -40.57 -16.82
N ILE A 456 17.98 -39.98 -17.95
CA ILE A 456 17.19 -40.64 -19.01
C ILE A 456 18.07 -41.66 -19.73
N ASP A 457 19.28 -41.24 -20.06
CA ASP A 457 20.33 -42.13 -20.57
C ASP A 457 21.13 -42.62 -19.36
N ARG A 458 21.17 -43.93 -19.15
CA ARG A 458 21.93 -44.58 -18.07
C ARG A 458 23.39 -44.73 -18.46
#